data_AF-A0A259DJ58-F1
#
_entry.id   AF-A0A259DJ58-F1
#
_cell.length_a   1.000
_cell.length_b   1.000
_cell.length_c   1.000
_cell.angle_alpha   90.00
_cell.angle_beta   90.00
_cell.angle_gamma   90.00
#
_symmetry.space_group_name_H-M   'P 1'
#
loop_
_entity.id
_entity.type
_entity.pdbx_description
1 polymer ?
#
loop_
_entity_poly.entity_id
_entity_poly.type
_entity_poly.pdbx_seq_one_letter_code
_entity_poly.pdbx_strand_id
1 'polypeptide(L)'
;MTKVMNVAMIGGGFMGKAHAMAYASMPMFFWPAPAIPHRKVVVDITDGAAEEARRRFGFDEASSDWRSVVNRPDIDVVDICTPNNVHAEIAIAAAKAGKHIICEKPL
;
A
#
# COMPACT_ATOMS: atom_id res chain seq x y z
N MET A 1 13.97 12.89 14.34
CA MET A 1 12.55 12.47 14.36
C MET A 1 12.40 11.25 13.48
N THR A 2 11.64 10.24 13.88
CA THR A 2 11.38 9.06 13.04
C THR A 2 10.56 9.47 11.82
N LYS A 3 11.02 9.13 10.60
CA LYS A 3 10.34 9.52 9.36
C LYS A 3 8.99 8.77 9.24
N VAL A 4 7.93 9.49 8.91
CA VAL A 4 6.65 8.89 8.50
C VAL A 4 6.74 8.51 7.02
N MET A 5 6.28 7.31 6.66
CA MET A 5 6.30 6.79 5.29
C MET A 5 4.87 6.47 4.86
N ASN A 6 4.36 7.20 3.87
CA ASN A 6 3.02 6.98 3.33
C ASN A 6 2.99 5.76 2.41
N VAL A 7 2.15 4.79 2.77
CA VAL A 7 1.98 3.54 2.04
C VAL A 7 0.72 3.57 1.18
N ALA A 8 0.89 3.23 -0.10
CA ALA A 8 -0.19 2.86 -1.00
C ALA A 8 -0.25 1.33 -1.12
N MET A 9 -1.36 0.71 -0.71
CA MET A 9 -1.58 -0.72 -0.86
C MET A 9 -2.49 -0.98 -2.06
N ILE A 10 -2.00 -1.69 -3.07
CA ILE A 10 -2.73 -2.01 -4.31
C ILE A 10 -3.17 -3.47 -4.25
N GLY A 11 -4.48 -3.68 -4.15
CA GLY A 11 -5.11 -4.96 -3.82
C GLY A 11 -5.54 -4.99 -2.36
N GLY A 12 -6.84 -4.75 -2.10
CA GLY A 12 -7.43 -4.79 -0.76
C GLY A 12 -7.75 -6.23 -0.35
N GLY A 13 -8.56 -6.92 -1.15
CA GLY A 13 -8.88 -8.35 -1.00
C GLY A 13 -9.18 -8.82 0.45
N PHE A 14 -9.13 -10.13 0.68
CA PHE A 14 -9.25 -10.66 2.04
C PHE A 14 -7.94 -10.56 2.83
N MET A 15 -6.80 -10.76 2.16
CA MET A 15 -5.49 -10.80 2.80
C MET A 15 -4.85 -9.44 3.04
N GLY A 16 -5.39 -8.34 2.49
CA GLY A 16 -4.91 -6.98 2.79
C GLY A 16 -4.96 -6.64 4.28
N LYS A 17 -5.80 -7.34 5.07
CA LYS A 17 -5.79 -7.24 6.55
C LYS A 17 -4.42 -7.55 7.17
N ALA A 18 -3.66 -8.49 6.62
CA ALA A 18 -2.36 -8.89 7.15
C ALA A 18 -1.32 -7.79 6.93
N HIS A 19 -1.32 -7.20 5.73
CA HIS A 19 -0.46 -6.07 5.37
C HIS A 19 -0.80 -4.84 6.22
N ALA A 20 -2.08 -4.49 6.30
CA ALA A 20 -2.54 -3.39 7.14
C ALA A 20 -2.19 -3.58 8.62
N MET A 21 -2.32 -4.80 9.15
CA MET A 21 -1.89 -5.12 10.52
C MET A 21 -0.38 -4.94 10.67
N ALA A 22 0.44 -5.40 9.72
CA ALA A 22 1.90 -5.25 9.79
C ALA A 22 2.32 -3.78 9.84
N TYR A 23 1.72 -2.91 9.01
CA TYR A 23 2.00 -1.47 9.05
C TYR A 23 1.59 -0.82 10.38
N ALA A 24 0.47 -1.25 10.96
CA ALA A 24 0.00 -0.72 12.24
C ALA A 24 0.81 -1.22 13.43
N SER A 25 1.23 -2.50 13.43
CA SER A 25 1.85 -3.13 14.59
C SER A 25 3.36 -3.04 14.60
N MET A 26 4.04 -2.92 13.45
CA MET A 26 5.50 -2.93 13.39
C MET A 26 6.16 -1.94 14.36
N PRO A 27 5.71 -0.66 14.47
CA PRO A 27 6.29 0.28 15.44
C PRO A 27 6.02 -0.06 16.90
N MET A 28 4.99 -0.87 17.20
CA MET A 28 4.70 -1.35 18.56
C MET A 28 5.64 -2.49 18.96
N PHE A 29 6.00 -3.36 18.01
CA PHE A 29 6.87 -4.52 18.25
C PHE A 29 8.36 -4.15 18.22
N PHE A 30 8.76 -3.26 17.31
CA PHE A 30 10.15 -2.88 17.11
C PHE A 30 10.34 -1.39 17.41
N TRP A 31 10.93 -1.11 18.58
CA TRP A 31 11.16 0.26 19.06
C TRP A 31 12.63 0.48 19.47
N PRO A 32 13.27 1.61 19.07
CA PRO A 32 12.73 2.67 18.21
C PRO A 32 12.51 2.18 16.77
N ALA A 33 11.35 2.49 16.21
CA ALA A 33 11.01 2.08 14.85
C ALA A 33 11.92 2.79 13.82
N PRO A 34 12.38 2.11 12.76
CA PRO A 34 13.20 2.74 11.72
C PRO A 34 12.43 3.80 10.92
N ALA A 35 11.12 3.61 10.77
CA ALA A 35 10.16 4.54 10.20
C ALA A 35 8.77 4.27 10.80
N ILE A 36 7.85 5.23 10.67
CA ILE A 36 6.43 5.04 11.02
C ILE A 36 5.64 4.84 9.72
N PRO A 37 5.19 3.62 9.40
CA PRO A 37 4.33 3.40 8.25
C PRO A 37 2.98 4.04 8.47
N HIS A 38 2.49 4.74 7.45
CA HIS A 38 1.18 5.35 7.46
C HIS A 38 0.33 4.73 6.36
N ARG A 39 -0.79 4.12 6.75
CA ARG A 39 -1.78 3.51 5.84
C ARG A 39 -2.52 4.63 5.08
N LYS A 40 -1.88 5.16 4.04
CA LYS A 40 -2.33 6.39 3.38
C LYS A 40 -3.47 6.14 2.39
N VAL A 41 -3.28 5.22 1.45
CA VAL A 41 -4.30 4.89 0.45
C VAL A 41 -4.36 3.39 0.19
N VAL A 42 -5.57 2.85 0.08
CA VAL A 42 -5.79 1.50 -0.44
C VAL A 42 -6.46 1.58 -1.80
N VAL A 43 -6.03 0.72 -2.71
CA VAL A 43 -6.54 0.65 -4.08
C VAL A 43 -7.14 -0.73 -4.33
N ASP A 44 -8.32 -0.78 -4.92
CA ASP A 44 -8.96 -2.03 -5.36
C ASP A 44 -9.63 -1.83 -6.73
N ILE A 45 -10.17 -2.88 -7.34
CA ILE A 45 -10.66 -2.86 -8.72
C ILE A 45 -11.90 -1.98 -8.93
N THR A 46 -12.64 -1.67 -7.87
CA THR A 46 -13.81 -0.79 -7.91
C THR A 46 -13.80 0.14 -6.70
N ASP A 47 -14.45 1.31 -6.83
CA ASP A 47 -14.56 2.28 -5.74
C ASP A 47 -15.22 1.67 -4.49
N GLY A 48 -16.23 0.81 -4.69
CA GLY A 48 -16.91 0.13 -3.58
C GLY A 48 -16.00 -0.84 -2.82
N ALA A 49 -15.19 -1.63 -3.53
CA ALA A 49 -14.22 -2.52 -2.90
C ALA A 49 -13.10 -1.75 -2.18
N ALA A 50 -12.62 -0.66 -2.80
CA ALA A 50 -11.60 0.19 -2.21
C ALA A 50 -12.10 0.90 -0.94
N GLU A 51 -13.33 1.43 -0.96
CA GLU A 51 -13.92 2.10 0.20
C GLU A 51 -14.19 1.12 1.36
N GLU A 52 -14.66 -0.08 1.06
CA GLU A 52 -14.82 -1.13 2.07
C GLU A 52 -13.46 -1.51 2.69
N ALA A 53 -12.43 -1.72 1.85
CA ALA A 53 -11.07 -2.01 2.33
C ALA A 53 -10.52 -0.85 3.18
N ARG A 54 -10.76 0.40 2.79
CA ARG A 54 -10.30 1.58 3.52
C ARG A 54 -10.88 1.62 4.92
N ARG A 55 -12.21 1.47 5.03
CA ARG A 55 -12.93 1.42 6.31
C ARG A 55 -12.46 0.25 7.16
N ARG A 56 -12.35 -0.94 6.56
CA ARG A 56 -12.03 -2.17 7.27
C ARG A 56 -10.58 -2.22 7.77
N PHE A 57 -9.64 -1.70 6.98
CA PHE A 57 -8.21 -1.82 7.23
C PHE A 57 -7.57 -0.54 7.78
N GLY A 58 -8.35 0.53 7.95
CA GLY A 58 -7.91 1.77 8.58
C GLY A 58 -6.95 2.57 7.72
N PHE A 59 -7.27 2.73 6.44
CA PHE A 59 -6.58 3.67 5.54
C PHE A 59 -7.29 5.02 5.54
N ASP A 60 -6.55 6.10 5.29
CA ASP A 60 -7.14 7.44 5.17
C ASP A 60 -8.01 7.57 3.91
N GLU A 61 -7.51 7.05 2.79
CA GLU A 61 -8.07 7.26 1.45
C GLU A 61 -8.28 5.92 0.71
N ALA A 62 -9.22 5.94 -0.23
CA ALA A 62 -9.52 4.85 -1.16
C ALA A 62 -9.38 5.34 -2.61
N SER A 63 -9.01 4.45 -3.53
CA SER A 63 -9.03 4.71 -4.97
C SER A 63 -9.34 3.44 -5.74
N SER A 64 -9.91 3.55 -6.94
CA SER A 64 -9.97 2.45 -7.92
C SER A 64 -8.93 2.55 -9.03
N ASP A 65 -8.13 3.61 -9.03
CA ASP A 65 -7.10 3.85 -10.02
C ASP A 65 -5.70 3.80 -9.39
N TRP A 66 -5.02 2.67 -9.60
CA TRP A 66 -3.66 2.52 -9.10
C TRP A 66 -2.65 3.39 -9.86
N ARG A 67 -2.93 3.75 -11.13
CA ARG A 67 -1.99 4.50 -11.96
C ARG A 67 -1.84 5.93 -11.48
N SER A 68 -2.93 6.60 -11.11
CA SER A 68 -2.83 7.92 -10.44
C SER A 68 -2.12 7.81 -9.10
N VAL A 69 -2.41 6.77 -8.31
CA VAL A 69 -1.83 6.59 -6.96
C VAL A 69 -0.31 6.39 -6.99
N VAL A 70 0.24 5.57 -7.89
CA VAL A 70 1.70 5.37 -7.96
C VAL A 70 2.46 6.64 -8.34
N ASN A 71 1.80 7.57 -9.04
CA ASN A 71 2.38 8.85 -9.46
C ASN A 71 2.21 9.97 -8.42
N ARG A 72 1.49 9.72 -7.32
CA ARG A 72 1.31 10.72 -6.27
C ARG A 72 2.63 11.09 -5.60
N PRO A 73 2.95 12.39 -5.44
CA PRO A 73 4.20 12.81 -4.80
C PRO A 73 4.23 12.53 -3.29
N ASP A 74 3.07 12.38 -2.64
CA ASP A 74 2.95 12.12 -1.21
C ASP A 74 3.07 10.65 -0.82
N ILE A 75 3.13 9.71 -1.79
CA ILE A 75 3.33 8.27 -1.53
C ILE A 75 4.81 7.93 -1.52
N ASP A 76 5.29 7.26 -0.47
CA ASP A 76 6.68 6.79 -0.35
C ASP A 76 6.84 5.31 -0.74
N VAL A 77 5.86 4.48 -0.39
CA VAL A 77 5.91 3.01 -0.54
C VAL A 77 4.69 2.51 -1.31
N VAL A 78 4.90 1.60 -2.25
CA VAL A 78 3.85 0.86 -2.95
C VAL A 78 3.91 -0.62 -2.54
N ASP A 79 2.83 -1.12 -1.97
CA ASP A 79 2.63 -2.52 -1.60
C ASP A 79 1.68 -3.18 -2.60
N ILE A 80 2.20 -4.16 -3.35
CA ILE A 80 1.49 -4.81 -4.45
C ILE A 80 0.96 -6.16 -3.96
N CYS A 81 -0.31 -6.19 -3.60
CA CYS A 81 -1.04 -7.37 -3.11
C CYS A 81 -2.08 -7.86 -4.13
N THR A 82 -1.75 -7.80 -5.42
CA THR A 82 -2.66 -8.13 -6.54
C THR A 82 -2.45 -9.57 -7.02
N PRO A 83 -3.24 -10.07 -7.99
CA PRO A 83 -2.90 -11.31 -8.69
C PRO A 83 -1.66 -11.15 -9.58
N ASN A 84 -0.94 -12.25 -9.79
CA ASN A 84 0.38 -12.28 -10.42
C ASN A 84 0.47 -11.56 -11.78
N ASN A 85 -0.61 -11.55 -12.57
CA ASN A 85 -0.60 -11.03 -13.93
C ASN A 85 -0.44 -9.50 -14.03
N VAL A 86 -0.56 -8.77 -12.92
CA VAL A 86 -0.44 -7.30 -12.90
C VAL A 86 0.75 -6.80 -12.07
N HIS A 87 1.50 -7.69 -11.39
CA HIS A 87 2.66 -7.33 -10.57
C HIS A 87 3.69 -6.50 -11.34
N ALA A 88 4.11 -7.01 -12.50
CA ALA A 88 5.16 -6.39 -13.30
C ALA A 88 4.78 -4.97 -13.76
N GLU A 89 3.55 -4.76 -14.22
CA GLU A 89 3.10 -3.44 -14.70
C GLU A 89 3.13 -2.41 -13.56
N ILE A 90 2.59 -2.79 -12.40
CA ILE A 90 2.51 -1.92 -11.23
C ILE A 90 3.92 -1.62 -10.69
N ALA A 91 4.75 -2.65 -10.53
CA ALA A 91 6.10 -2.52 -10.00
C ALA A 91 6.99 -1.65 -10.91
N ILE A 92 6.93 -1.82 -12.23
CA ILE A 92 7.69 -0.99 -13.18
C ILE A 92 7.24 0.47 -13.09
N ALA A 93 5.93 0.74 -13.00
CA ALA A 93 5.42 2.09 -12.87
C ALA A 93 5.85 2.75 -11.53
N ALA A 94 5.73 2.03 -10.42
CA ALA A 94 6.18 2.48 -9.11
C ALA A 94 7.70 2.76 -9.08
N ALA A 95 8.50 1.92 -9.73
CA ALA A 95 9.95 2.09 -9.81
C ALA A 95 10.32 3.35 -10.62
N LYS A 96 9.65 3.56 -11.76
CA LYS A 96 9.81 4.79 -12.57
C LYS A 96 9.40 6.05 -11.80
N ALA A 97 8.40 5.93 -10.92
CA ALA A 97 7.96 7.02 -10.04
C ALA A 97 8.82 7.18 -8.76
N GLY A 98 9.91 6.41 -8.61
CA GLY A 98 10.85 6.52 -7.51
C GLY A 98 10.31 6.02 -6.16
N LYS A 99 9.35 5.09 -6.17
CA LYS A 99 8.74 4.53 -4.95
C LYS A 99 9.54 3.36 -4.42
N HIS A 100 9.51 3.15 -3.10
CA HIS A 100 9.89 1.86 -2.53
C HIS A 100 8.81 0.83 -2.83
N ILE A 101 9.19 -0.42 -3.13
CA ILE A 101 8.25 -1.45 -3.59
C ILE A 101 8.37 -2.70 -2.73
N ILE A 102 7.23 -3.19 -2.24
CA ILE A 102 7.05 -4.56 -1.78
C ILE A 102 6.03 -5.21 -2.72
N CYS A 103 6.36 -6.39 -3.24
CA CYS A 103 5.52 -7.08 -4.20
C CYS A 103 5.26 -8.51 -3.73
N GLU A 104 4.01 -8.93 -3.83
CA GLU A 104 3.64 -10.31 -3.57
C GLU A 104 4.33 -11.27 -4.53
N LYS A 105 4.48 -12.51 -4.05
CA LYS A 105 5.03 -13.63 -4.79
C LYS A 105 3.92 -14.39 -5.53
N PRO A 106 4.25 -15.07 -6.64
CA PRO A 106 5.47 -14.96 -7.44
C PRO A 106 5.60 -13.59 -8.11
N LEU A 107 6.84 -13.20 -8.43
CA LEU A 107 7.11 -11.95 -9.16
C LEU A 107 6.58 -12.01 -10.59
#